data_AF-A0A511SWV0-F1
#
_entry.id   AF-A0A511SWV0-F1
#
_cell.length_a   1.000
_cell.length_b   1.000
_cell.length_c   1.000
_cell.angle_alpha   90.00
_cell.angle_beta   90.00
_cell.angle_gamma   90.00
#
_symmetry.space_group_name_H-M   'P 1'
#
loop_
_entity.id
_entity.type
_entity.pdbx_description
1 polymer ?
#
loop_
_entity_poly.entity_id
_entity_poly.type
_entity_poly.pdbx_seq_one_letter_code
_entity_poly.pdbx_strand_id
1 'polypeptide(L)'
;MPAFRGSPLRTRFTTGFFRAWGTAALLFLLPWVVYGSTVSLRYGLRDDYAILREAREEPGKILRVCGAMGRPLYGWMLERTTRAAEDLDGLRGLRALAVLGLGLLAVVLYLLLRAEGWKQVPAALLAAFIPLIPSAQVVANWSICWPQAVALLASAGAFALTRQAIGTDGAWRGGARGRLLLVGGALALAASTLIYQASGPFYAVLLAAVLVTRRHEDLRAPARWLFRHVSVLGVGLGLAYVVTRVSFAVGMFTPSPRMALERHLLDKAAWFVTQVLPKALALTAIDDTDAAPAWGYWPMVGVTLGVLLLTLVVEGRRTGRAGVATWLLALVGLTGVAYCASLLAGERWPTYRTLFALAGVWSVFFFAGVVKLGEHWPRHGPRVAGAVLALLVAVSGLLAHQQSLELFAWPQLRELELMRQGAAALIPERTPRVFVLTARQTDSSAPQRYLDEFGSVSVDTEWVAKELFAFSARERFPDARVRYRFDAGPVLPQARAYDILVDMRQLRTTTSRPIQLAR
;
A
#
# COMPACT_ATOMS: atom_id res chain seq x y z
N MET A 1 41.14 -39.08 36.50
CA MET A 1 40.77 -37.82 35.82
C MET A 1 39.58 -38.07 34.90
N PRO A 2 38.38 -37.53 35.18
CA PRO A 2 37.27 -37.63 34.24
C PRO A 2 37.36 -36.51 33.20
N ALA A 3 37.27 -36.89 31.93
CA ALA A 3 37.28 -35.98 30.80
C ALA A 3 35.99 -35.13 30.78
N PHE A 4 36.17 -33.81 30.85
CA PHE A 4 35.11 -32.82 30.62
C PHE A 4 34.60 -32.96 29.16
N ARG A 5 33.43 -33.60 28.99
CA ARG A 5 32.66 -33.52 27.74
C ARG A 5 32.13 -32.08 27.60
N GLY A 6 32.73 -31.30 26.71
CA GLY A 6 32.23 -30.00 26.30
C GLY A 6 30.78 -30.09 25.81
N SER A 7 29.91 -29.28 26.41
CA SER A 7 28.47 -29.24 26.14
C SER A 7 28.15 -28.75 24.71
N PRO A 8 27.41 -29.53 23.88
CA PRO A 8 26.94 -29.12 22.55
C PRO A 8 25.76 -28.14 22.57
N LEU A 9 25.33 -27.67 23.75
CA LEU A 9 24.15 -26.79 23.88
C LEU A 9 24.46 -25.32 23.53
N ARG A 10 25.71 -24.85 23.69
CA ARG A 10 26.07 -23.44 23.40
C ARG A 10 26.16 -23.11 21.91
N THR A 11 26.43 -24.07 21.03
CA THR A 11 26.59 -23.84 19.58
C THR A 11 25.26 -23.85 18.81
N ARG A 12 24.22 -24.55 19.30
CA ARG A 12 22.87 -24.53 18.67
C ARG A 12 22.09 -23.26 18.94
N PHE A 13 22.22 -22.67 20.13
CA PHE A 13 21.53 -21.43 20.47
C PHE A 13 22.08 -20.21 19.71
N THR A 14 23.40 -20.12 19.59
CA THR A 14 24.08 -19.04 18.86
C THR A 14 23.75 -19.09 17.37
N THR A 15 23.84 -20.26 16.73
CA THR A 15 23.54 -20.43 15.30
C THR A 15 22.07 -20.16 14.94
N GLY A 16 21.12 -20.53 15.80
CA GLY A 16 19.69 -20.21 15.60
C GLY A 16 19.39 -18.72 15.73
N PHE A 17 20.00 -18.05 16.71
CA PHE A 17 19.85 -16.62 16.94
C PHE A 17 20.41 -15.79 15.77
N PHE A 18 21.65 -16.06 15.32
CA PHE A 18 22.25 -15.36 14.19
C PHE A 18 21.45 -15.55 12.89
N ARG A 19 20.84 -16.73 12.67
CA ARG A 19 19.98 -16.97 11.50
C ARG A 19 18.68 -16.16 11.54
N ALA A 20 18.06 -16.00 12.71
CA ALA A 20 16.83 -15.23 12.85
C ALA A 20 17.08 -13.73 12.61
N TRP A 21 18.14 -13.18 13.19
CA TRP A 21 18.53 -11.78 12.99
C TRP A 21 19.03 -11.50 11.57
N GLY A 22 19.81 -12.42 10.97
CA GLY A 22 20.19 -12.31 9.57
C GLY A 22 18.98 -12.30 8.64
N THR A 23 17.99 -13.16 8.89
CA THR A 23 16.73 -13.15 8.12
C THR A 23 15.98 -11.82 8.30
N ALA A 24 15.85 -11.32 9.53
CA ALA A 24 15.21 -10.03 9.79
C ALA A 24 15.94 -8.86 9.09
N ALA A 25 17.27 -8.85 9.10
CA ALA A 25 18.06 -7.84 8.40
C ALA A 25 17.83 -7.89 6.89
N LEU A 26 17.84 -9.08 6.28
CA LEU A 26 17.53 -9.22 4.85
C LEU A 26 16.12 -8.76 4.49
N LEU A 27 15.13 -9.09 5.33
CA LEU A 27 13.73 -8.64 5.15
C LEU A 27 13.60 -7.13 5.27
N PHE A 28 14.32 -6.53 6.21
CA PHE A 28 14.35 -5.07 6.38
C PHE A 28 14.99 -4.37 5.18
N LEU A 29 16.07 -4.92 4.64
CA LEU A 29 16.81 -4.35 3.51
C LEU A 29 16.12 -4.57 2.16
N LEU A 30 15.28 -5.59 2.01
CA LEU A 30 14.65 -5.94 0.73
C LEU A 30 13.88 -4.76 0.08
N PRO A 31 12.99 -4.03 0.79
CA PRO A 31 12.34 -2.85 0.21
C PRO A 31 13.32 -1.76 -0.23
N TRP A 32 14.46 -1.60 0.45
CA TRP A 32 15.49 -0.65 0.04
C TRP A 32 16.20 -1.07 -1.25
N VAL A 33 16.44 -2.37 -1.45
CA VAL A 33 17.00 -2.89 -2.70
C VAL A 33 16.02 -2.68 -3.86
N VAL A 34 14.73 -2.92 -3.63
CA VAL A 34 13.71 -2.85 -4.67
C VAL A 34 13.34 -1.41 -5.03
N TYR A 35 13.12 -0.55 -4.03
CA TYR A 35 12.63 0.82 -4.23
C TYR A 35 13.72 1.89 -4.10
N GLY A 36 14.96 1.54 -3.74
CA GLY A 36 16.02 2.51 -3.48
C GLY A 36 16.33 3.42 -4.67
N SER A 37 16.26 2.88 -5.90
CA SER A 37 16.43 3.68 -7.12
C SER A 37 15.34 4.74 -7.24
N THR A 38 14.08 4.41 -6.97
CA THR A 38 12.95 5.35 -7.12
C THR A 38 12.90 6.37 -6.00
N VAL A 39 13.19 5.95 -4.76
CA VAL A 39 13.34 6.86 -3.61
C VAL A 39 14.41 7.92 -3.88
N SER A 40 15.50 7.54 -4.56
CA SER A 40 16.60 8.47 -4.87
C SER A 40 16.27 9.49 -5.98
N LEU A 41 15.17 9.33 -6.72
CA LEU A 41 14.79 10.22 -7.82
C LEU A 41 13.96 11.42 -7.35
N ARG A 42 14.10 12.53 -8.08
CA ARG A 42 13.64 13.87 -7.69
C ARG A 42 12.31 14.21 -8.37
N TYR A 43 11.21 13.65 -7.86
CA TYR A 43 9.88 13.87 -8.41
C TYR A 43 8.81 13.96 -7.31
N GLY A 44 7.69 14.60 -7.62
CA GLY A 44 6.42 14.45 -6.94
C GLY A 44 5.40 13.77 -7.86
N LEU A 45 4.35 13.19 -7.28
CA LEU A 45 3.23 12.58 -7.99
C LEU A 45 1.91 13.25 -7.59
N ARG A 46 1.15 13.72 -8.59
CA ARG A 46 -0.19 14.32 -8.43
C ARG A 46 -0.24 15.35 -7.28
N ASP A 47 -0.94 15.00 -6.20
CA ASP A 47 -1.19 15.85 -5.04
C ASP A 47 0.07 16.28 -4.28
N ASP A 48 1.21 15.60 -4.48
CA ASP A 48 2.49 15.94 -3.84
C ASP A 48 2.84 17.43 -4.01
N TYR A 49 2.64 18.00 -5.21
CA TYR A 49 2.98 19.40 -5.50
C TYR A 49 2.06 20.39 -4.78
N ALA A 50 0.75 20.14 -4.77
CA ALA A 50 -0.20 20.96 -4.02
C ALA A 50 0.07 20.87 -2.52
N ILE A 51 0.32 19.67 -2.01
CA ILE A 51 0.53 19.44 -0.58
C ILE A 51 1.80 20.13 -0.08
N LEU A 52 2.88 20.17 -0.89
CA LEU A 52 4.07 20.98 -0.59
C LEU A 52 3.72 22.46 -0.40
N ARG A 53 2.92 23.03 -1.31
CA ARG A 53 2.49 24.43 -1.21
C ARG A 53 1.57 24.64 -0.01
N GLU A 54 0.53 23.83 0.11
CA GLU A 54 -0.50 23.95 1.15
C GLU A 54 0.08 23.82 2.56
N ALA A 55 1.06 22.94 2.76
CA ALA A 55 1.71 22.79 4.06
C ALA A 55 2.44 24.07 4.53
N ARG A 56 2.94 24.88 3.57
CA ARG A 56 3.66 26.15 3.80
C ARG A 56 2.73 27.35 3.83
N GLU A 57 1.86 27.47 2.84
CA GLU A 57 1.10 28.68 2.55
C GLU A 57 -0.32 28.64 3.13
N GLU A 58 -0.88 27.45 3.39
CA GLU A 58 -2.22 27.27 3.96
C GLU A 58 -2.21 26.31 5.17
N PRO A 59 -1.49 26.63 6.28
CA PRO A 59 -1.45 25.78 7.47
C PRO A 59 -2.84 25.35 7.95
N GLY A 60 -2.98 24.05 8.25
CA GLY A 60 -4.22 23.41 8.67
C GLY A 60 -5.11 22.91 7.52
N LYS A 61 -4.85 23.30 6.26
CA LYS A 61 -5.69 22.88 5.12
C LYS A 61 -5.64 21.38 4.89
N ILE A 62 -4.44 20.79 4.88
CA ILE A 62 -4.25 19.35 4.66
C ILE A 62 -4.95 18.56 5.77
N LEU A 63 -4.77 18.95 7.03
CA LEU A 63 -5.48 18.36 8.16
C LEU A 63 -7.00 18.47 7.99
N ARG A 64 -7.53 19.63 7.62
CA ARG A 64 -8.97 19.84 7.43
C ARG A 64 -9.54 18.98 6.31
N VAL A 65 -8.87 18.92 5.16
CA VAL A 65 -9.31 18.12 4.01
C VAL A 65 -9.29 16.62 4.33
N CYS A 66 -8.22 16.12 4.95
CA CYS A 66 -8.13 14.72 5.33
C CYS A 66 -9.09 14.38 6.49
N GLY A 67 -9.24 15.27 7.46
CA GLY A 67 -10.19 15.16 8.57
C GLY A 67 -11.64 15.09 8.09
N ALA A 68 -12.00 15.91 7.08
CA ALA A 68 -13.28 15.86 6.39
C ALA A 68 -13.57 14.50 5.72
N MET A 69 -12.53 13.74 5.38
CA MET A 69 -12.61 12.38 4.83
C MET A 69 -12.45 11.29 5.90
N GLY A 70 -12.50 11.64 7.19
CA GLY A 70 -12.36 10.70 8.31
C GLY A 70 -10.94 10.21 8.54
N ARG A 71 -9.92 10.96 8.07
CA ARG A 71 -8.50 10.64 8.22
C ARG A 71 -7.73 11.74 8.97
N PRO A 72 -8.13 12.13 10.20
CA PRO A 72 -7.50 13.25 10.88
C PRO A 72 -6.03 12.97 11.25
N LEU A 73 -5.68 11.74 11.63
CA LEU A 73 -4.29 11.39 11.95
C LEU A 73 -3.42 11.41 10.71
N TYR A 74 -3.94 10.96 9.56
CA TYR A 74 -3.26 11.08 8.28
C TYR A 74 -2.95 12.52 7.93
N GLY A 75 -3.99 13.38 7.97
CA GLY A 75 -3.85 14.80 7.66
C GLY A 75 -2.81 15.48 8.55
N TRP A 76 -2.83 15.17 9.85
CA TRP A 76 -1.86 15.69 10.80
C TRP A 76 -0.43 15.24 10.51
N MET A 77 -0.22 13.93 10.29
CA MET A 77 1.10 13.38 9.96
C MET A 77 1.63 13.96 8.66
N LEU A 78 0.78 13.99 7.62
CA LEU A 78 1.14 14.46 6.29
C LEU A 78 1.45 15.95 6.28
N GLU A 79 0.63 16.78 6.93
CA GLU A 79 0.88 18.21 7.01
C GLU A 79 2.19 18.52 7.75
N ARG A 80 2.40 17.88 8.91
CA ARG A 80 3.60 18.12 9.72
C ARG A 80 4.88 17.71 8.99
N THR A 81 4.86 16.54 8.35
CA THR A 81 6.03 16.02 7.63
C THR A 81 6.29 16.74 6.33
N THR A 82 5.25 17.13 5.60
CA THR A 82 5.41 17.90 4.34
C THR A 82 5.86 19.33 4.62
N ARG A 83 5.41 19.94 5.72
CA ARG A 83 5.94 21.23 6.17
C ARG A 83 7.44 21.16 6.46
N ALA A 84 7.92 20.06 7.04
CA ALA A 84 9.34 19.84 7.29
C ALA A 84 10.13 19.42 6.03
N ALA A 85 9.45 18.88 5.02
CA ALA A 85 10.06 18.44 3.76
C ALA A 85 10.45 19.62 2.86
N GLU A 86 9.61 20.67 2.80
CA GLU A 86 9.81 21.94 2.07
C GLU A 86 9.99 21.88 0.54
N ASP A 87 10.54 20.80 -0.03
CA ASP A 87 10.82 20.70 -1.46
C ASP A 87 10.73 19.25 -1.98
N LEU A 88 11.18 19.02 -3.21
CA LEU A 88 11.21 17.69 -3.82
C LEU A 88 12.23 16.75 -3.18
N ASP A 89 13.29 17.27 -2.55
CA ASP A 89 14.23 16.45 -1.81
C ASP A 89 13.60 15.96 -0.51
N GLY A 90 12.79 16.79 0.14
CA GLY A 90 11.95 16.36 1.24
C GLY A 90 10.94 15.27 0.86
N LEU A 91 10.35 15.31 -0.35
CA LEU A 91 9.48 14.23 -0.83
C LEU A 91 10.21 12.89 -0.98
N ARG A 92 11.50 12.90 -1.37
CA ARG A 92 12.35 11.69 -1.33
C ARG A 92 12.43 11.14 0.08
N GLY A 93 12.61 12.02 1.07
CA GLY A 93 12.58 11.65 2.49
C GLY A 93 11.27 10.97 2.90
N LEU A 94 10.12 11.47 2.44
CA LEU A 94 8.82 10.86 2.74
C LEU A 94 8.68 9.47 2.09
N ARG A 95 9.13 9.28 0.85
CA ARG A 95 9.20 7.95 0.21
C ARG A 95 10.16 7.02 0.95
N ALA A 96 11.30 7.53 1.42
CA ALA A 96 12.24 6.76 2.23
C ALA A 96 11.60 6.32 3.57
N LEU A 97 10.78 7.17 4.21
CA LEU A 97 10.00 6.78 5.39
C LEU A 97 8.98 5.69 5.09
N ALA A 98 8.35 5.73 3.91
CA ALA A 98 7.45 4.67 3.47
C ALA A 98 8.20 3.33 3.32
N VAL A 99 9.34 3.33 2.63
CA VAL A 99 10.20 2.16 2.44
C VAL A 99 10.75 1.62 3.77
N LEU A 100 11.15 2.51 4.68
CA LEU A 100 11.52 2.15 6.05
C LEU A 100 10.37 1.41 6.76
N GLY A 101 9.15 1.96 6.68
CA GLY A 101 7.96 1.37 7.27
C GLY A 101 7.63 -0.01 6.66
N LEU A 102 7.77 -0.18 5.35
CA LEU A 102 7.60 -1.47 4.67
C LEU A 102 8.67 -2.51 5.09
N GLY A 103 9.92 -2.08 5.28
CA GLY A 103 11.00 -2.94 5.80
C GLY A 103 10.71 -3.40 7.24
N LEU A 104 10.27 -2.48 8.10
CA LEU A 104 9.84 -2.82 9.45
C LEU A 104 8.62 -3.76 9.44
N LEU A 105 7.67 -3.52 8.53
CA LEU A 105 6.49 -4.38 8.38
C LEU A 105 6.90 -5.81 8.02
N ALA A 106 7.83 -5.99 7.08
CA ALA A 106 8.34 -7.31 6.72
C ALA A 106 8.95 -8.04 7.93
N VAL A 107 9.76 -7.34 8.74
CA VAL A 107 10.33 -7.91 9.97
C VAL A 107 9.24 -8.30 10.96
N VAL A 108 8.30 -7.40 11.25
CA VAL A 108 7.20 -7.65 12.18
C VAL A 108 6.34 -8.84 11.73
N LEU A 109 6.00 -8.90 10.44
CA LEU A 109 5.27 -10.02 9.86
C LEU A 109 6.04 -11.32 10.04
N TYR A 110 7.34 -11.36 9.71
CA TYR A 110 8.15 -12.56 9.90
C TYR A 110 8.14 -13.03 11.35
N LEU A 111 8.36 -12.13 12.31
CA LEU A 111 8.37 -12.47 13.73
C LEU A 111 7.02 -13.01 14.21
N LEU A 112 5.91 -12.38 13.79
CA LEU A 112 4.56 -12.82 14.13
C LEU A 112 4.22 -14.16 13.47
N LEU A 113 4.56 -14.37 12.20
CA LEU A 113 4.38 -15.64 11.50
C LEU A 113 5.15 -16.77 12.21
N ARG A 114 6.40 -16.52 12.61
CA ARG A 114 7.19 -17.48 13.39
C ARG A 114 6.55 -17.79 14.75
N ALA A 115 6.01 -16.78 15.42
CA ALA A 115 5.30 -16.95 16.69
C ALA A 115 4.01 -17.77 16.56
N GLU A 116 3.36 -17.74 15.38
CA GLU A 116 2.14 -18.50 15.07
C GLU A 116 2.42 -19.87 14.40
N GLY A 117 3.66 -20.33 14.46
CA GLY A 117 4.04 -21.69 14.07
C GLY A 117 4.41 -21.88 12.60
N TRP A 118 4.56 -20.79 11.82
CA TRP A 118 5.04 -20.92 10.45
C TRP A 118 6.50 -21.41 10.42
N LYS A 119 6.79 -22.31 9.46
CA LYS A 119 8.15 -22.73 9.15
C LYS A 119 8.98 -21.52 8.67
N GLN A 120 10.29 -21.54 8.96
CA GLN A 120 11.19 -20.41 8.69
C GLN A 120 11.11 -19.88 7.26
N VAL A 121 11.24 -20.78 6.28
CA VAL A 121 11.34 -20.39 4.86
C VAL A 121 10.01 -19.80 4.37
N PRO A 122 8.84 -20.46 4.51
CA PRO A 122 7.57 -19.85 4.12
C PRO A 122 7.25 -18.54 4.87
N ALA A 123 7.59 -18.45 6.16
CA ALA A 123 7.39 -17.21 6.93
C ALA A 123 8.23 -16.06 6.36
N ALA A 124 9.51 -16.31 6.08
CA ALA A 124 10.41 -15.31 5.51
C ALA A 124 9.97 -14.92 4.10
N LEU A 125 9.60 -15.88 3.25
CA LEU A 125 9.16 -15.59 1.88
C LEU A 125 7.84 -14.83 1.84
N LEU A 126 6.86 -15.16 2.68
CA LEU A 126 5.61 -14.41 2.77
C LEU A 126 5.87 -12.98 3.29
N ALA A 127 6.67 -12.85 4.35
CA ALA A 127 7.07 -11.55 4.87
C ALA A 127 7.84 -10.70 3.86
N ALA A 128 8.66 -11.33 3.01
CA ALA A 128 9.36 -10.69 1.90
C ALA A 128 8.41 -10.30 0.77
N PHE A 129 7.38 -11.11 0.51
CA PHE A 129 6.42 -10.89 -0.58
C PHE A 129 5.49 -9.70 -0.33
N ILE A 130 4.95 -9.56 0.89
CA ILE A 130 3.98 -8.51 1.23
C ILE A 130 4.45 -7.08 0.88
N PRO A 131 5.70 -6.64 1.13
CA PRO A 131 6.16 -5.32 0.72
C PRO A 131 6.45 -5.18 -0.80
N LEU A 132 6.22 -6.22 -1.62
CA LEU A 132 6.45 -6.22 -3.07
C LEU A 132 5.14 -6.20 -3.89
N ILE A 133 4.00 -6.47 -3.25
CA ILE A 133 2.70 -6.46 -3.92
C ILE A 133 2.39 -5.04 -4.46
N PRO A 134 1.53 -4.90 -5.49
CA PRO A 134 1.24 -3.59 -6.09
C PRO A 134 0.82 -2.51 -5.08
N SER A 135 0.04 -2.86 -4.04
CA SER A 135 -0.31 -1.93 -2.96
C SER A 135 0.91 -1.32 -2.25
N ALA A 136 1.97 -2.10 -2.05
CA ALA A 136 3.20 -1.62 -1.43
C ALA A 136 4.03 -0.73 -2.36
N GLN A 137 3.97 -0.98 -3.67
CA GLN A 137 4.60 -0.13 -4.67
C GLN A 137 4.00 1.28 -4.68
N VAL A 138 2.67 1.41 -4.57
CA VAL A 138 2.02 2.72 -4.44
C VAL A 138 2.50 3.44 -3.18
N VAL A 139 2.56 2.74 -2.05
CA VAL A 139 3.03 3.29 -0.77
C VAL A 139 4.48 3.76 -0.86
N ALA A 140 5.35 3.00 -1.54
CA ALA A 140 6.77 3.33 -1.67
C ALA A 140 7.03 4.51 -2.63
N ASN A 141 6.24 4.66 -3.69
CA ASN A 141 6.53 5.59 -4.78
C ASN A 141 5.72 6.89 -4.75
N TRP A 142 4.63 6.95 -3.97
CA TRP A 142 3.82 8.16 -3.80
C TRP A 142 4.03 8.76 -2.42
N SER A 143 4.66 9.94 -2.36
CA SER A 143 5.13 10.54 -1.12
C SER A 143 4.03 10.70 -0.07
N ILE A 144 2.83 11.15 -0.48
CA ILE A 144 1.71 11.31 0.46
C ILE A 144 1.28 10.01 1.13
N CYS A 145 1.59 8.85 0.54
CA CYS A 145 1.16 7.54 1.03
C CYS A 145 2.05 7.00 2.16
N TRP A 146 3.15 7.67 2.52
CA TRP A 146 4.02 7.23 3.63
C TRP A 146 3.28 6.95 4.96
N PRO A 147 2.24 7.69 5.38
CA PRO A 147 1.52 7.40 6.62
C PRO A 147 0.81 6.04 6.58
N GLN A 148 0.50 5.51 5.39
CA GLN A 148 -0.10 4.17 5.27
C GLN A 148 0.83 3.08 5.81
N ALA A 149 2.15 3.22 5.67
CA ALA A 149 3.10 2.28 6.25
C ALA A 149 3.01 2.25 7.79
N VAL A 150 2.79 3.41 8.42
CA VAL A 150 2.53 3.51 9.86
C VAL A 150 1.19 2.88 10.23
N ALA A 151 0.15 3.07 9.42
CA ALA A 151 -1.14 2.43 9.63
C ALA A 151 -1.01 0.89 9.59
N LEU A 152 -0.30 0.34 8.61
CA LEU A 152 -0.04 -1.11 8.51
C LEU A 152 0.70 -1.65 9.74
N LEU A 153 1.73 -0.94 10.21
CA LEU A 153 2.44 -1.29 11.44
C LEU A 153 1.55 -1.22 12.68
N ALA A 154 0.69 -0.19 12.79
CA ALA A 154 -0.28 -0.07 13.88
C ALA A 154 -1.30 -1.22 13.87
N SER A 155 -1.76 -1.63 12.68
CA SER A 155 -2.65 -2.77 12.51
C SER A 155 -1.98 -4.11 12.89
N ALA A 156 -0.72 -4.32 12.49
CA ALA A 156 0.07 -5.50 12.90
C ALA A 156 0.35 -5.50 14.41
N GLY A 157 0.66 -4.33 14.99
CA GLY A 157 0.83 -4.14 16.43
C GLY A 157 -0.45 -4.44 17.21
N ALA A 158 -1.60 -4.00 16.69
CA ALA A 158 -2.89 -4.30 17.28
C ALA A 158 -3.16 -5.81 17.35
N PHE A 159 -2.79 -6.55 16.28
CA PHE A 159 -2.85 -8.01 16.28
C PHE A 159 -1.96 -8.59 17.36
N ALA A 160 -0.70 -8.16 17.45
CA ALA A 160 0.25 -8.65 18.45
C ALA A 160 -0.27 -8.46 19.89
N LEU A 161 -0.80 -7.27 20.21
CA LEU A 161 -1.36 -6.97 21.53
C LEU A 161 -2.58 -7.84 21.85
N THR A 162 -3.51 -7.93 20.90
CA THR A 162 -4.74 -8.70 21.06
C THR A 162 -4.45 -10.19 21.18
N ARG A 163 -3.49 -10.69 20.40
CA ARG A 163 -3.04 -12.08 20.41
C ARG A 163 -2.41 -12.47 21.74
N GLN A 164 -1.68 -11.56 22.39
CA GLN A 164 -1.16 -11.77 23.73
C GLN A 164 -2.27 -11.82 24.78
N ALA A 165 -3.37 -11.09 24.60
CA ALA A 165 -4.50 -11.08 25.51
C ALA A 165 -5.45 -12.29 25.36
N ILE A 166 -5.69 -12.75 24.13
CA ILE A 166 -6.65 -13.85 23.82
C ILE A 166 -5.99 -15.24 23.90
N GLY A 167 -4.67 -15.33 23.98
CA GLY A 167 -3.97 -16.62 24.03
C GLY A 167 -4.01 -17.40 22.70
N THR A 168 -3.27 -18.51 22.64
CA THR A 168 -3.23 -19.42 21.48
C THR A 168 -4.47 -20.31 21.42
N ASP A 169 -4.89 -20.82 22.58
CA ASP A 169 -6.08 -21.63 22.82
C ASP A 169 -7.39 -20.83 22.65
N GLY A 170 -7.27 -19.52 22.48
CA GLY A 170 -8.42 -18.64 22.47
C GLY A 170 -9.09 -18.56 23.83
N ALA A 171 -8.36 -18.74 24.93
CA ALA A 171 -8.82 -18.42 26.28
C ALA A 171 -8.36 -17.01 26.65
N TRP A 172 -9.28 -16.19 27.15
CA TRP A 172 -8.93 -14.88 27.69
C TRP A 172 -7.88 -15.04 28.78
N ARG A 173 -6.71 -14.43 28.60
CA ARG A 173 -5.75 -14.30 29.68
C ARG A 173 -6.29 -13.23 30.63
N GLY A 174 -7.03 -13.67 31.64
CA GLY A 174 -7.68 -12.80 32.62
C GLY A 174 -6.71 -11.86 33.34
N GLY A 175 -7.26 -10.81 33.95
CA GLY A 175 -6.50 -9.85 34.76
C GLY A 175 -6.33 -8.46 34.13
N ALA A 176 -5.72 -7.55 34.88
CA ALA A 176 -5.51 -6.16 34.46
C ALA A 176 -4.65 -6.04 33.19
N ARG A 177 -3.59 -6.85 33.09
CA ARG A 177 -2.69 -6.87 31.92
C ARG A 177 -3.40 -7.29 30.64
N GLY A 178 -4.22 -8.35 30.68
CA GLY A 178 -4.98 -8.81 29.52
C GLY A 178 -5.95 -7.74 29.01
N ARG A 179 -6.67 -7.07 29.92
CA ARG A 179 -7.55 -5.95 29.58
C ARG A 179 -6.81 -4.78 28.96
N LEU A 180 -5.66 -4.38 29.53
CA LEU A 180 -4.83 -3.30 28.99
C LEU A 180 -4.35 -3.60 27.57
N LEU A 181 -3.94 -4.85 27.29
CA LEU A 181 -3.52 -5.27 25.96
C LEU A 181 -4.68 -5.21 24.94
N LEU A 182 -5.91 -5.55 25.33
CA LEU A 182 -7.08 -5.44 24.45
C LEU A 182 -7.44 -4.00 24.14
N VAL A 183 -7.43 -3.14 25.15
CA VAL A 183 -7.64 -1.70 24.97
C VAL A 183 -6.54 -1.14 24.06
N GLY A 184 -5.28 -1.49 24.30
CA GLY A 184 -4.17 -1.11 23.43
C GLY A 184 -4.35 -1.60 21.99
N GLY A 185 -4.81 -2.84 21.80
CA GLY A 185 -5.12 -3.39 20.48
C GLY A 185 -6.23 -2.63 19.76
N ALA A 186 -7.34 -2.35 20.45
CA ALA A 186 -8.45 -1.57 19.89
C ALA A 186 -8.04 -0.13 19.55
N LEU A 187 -7.27 0.53 20.41
CA LEU A 187 -6.75 1.88 20.17
C LEU A 187 -5.75 1.92 19.01
N ALA A 188 -4.87 0.93 18.89
CA ALA A 188 -3.95 0.82 17.76
C ALA A 188 -4.69 0.59 16.42
N LEU A 189 -5.77 -0.21 16.42
CA LEU A 189 -6.66 -0.36 15.26
C LEU A 189 -7.41 0.95 14.93
N ALA A 190 -7.91 1.66 15.94
CA ALA A 190 -8.56 2.94 15.74
C ALA A 190 -7.57 3.95 15.13
N ALA A 191 -6.34 4.03 15.65
CA ALA A 191 -5.28 4.87 15.11
C ALA A 191 -4.94 4.49 13.66
N SER A 192 -4.75 3.19 13.36
CA SER A 192 -4.55 2.71 12.00
C SER A 192 -5.66 3.16 11.06
N THR A 193 -6.91 3.11 11.50
CA THR A 193 -8.09 3.46 10.68
C THR A 193 -8.21 4.97 10.47
N LEU A 194 -7.90 5.77 11.50
CA LEU A 194 -7.85 7.24 11.43
C LEU A 194 -6.66 7.77 10.62
N ILE A 195 -5.64 6.94 10.38
CA ILE A 195 -4.59 7.21 9.39
C ILE A 195 -5.10 6.76 8.00
N TYR A 196 -5.44 5.50 7.82
CA TYR A 196 -5.94 5.03 6.54
C TYR A 196 -6.95 3.90 6.72
N GLN A 197 -8.21 4.16 6.39
CA GLN A 197 -9.29 3.22 6.71
C GLN A 197 -9.09 1.84 6.07
N ALA A 198 -8.53 1.79 4.86
CA ALA A 198 -8.24 0.52 4.17
C ALA A 198 -7.04 -0.25 4.76
N SER A 199 -6.16 0.41 5.54
CA SER A 199 -5.04 -0.25 6.22
C SER A 199 -5.44 -0.85 7.57
N GLY A 200 -6.49 -0.33 8.23
CA GLY A 200 -7.02 -0.88 9.49
C GLY A 200 -7.27 -2.38 9.42
N PRO A 201 -8.03 -2.89 8.41
CA PRO A 201 -8.28 -4.31 8.21
C PRO A 201 -7.06 -5.17 7.87
N PHE A 202 -5.84 -4.63 7.72
CA PHE A 202 -4.63 -5.42 7.49
C PHE A 202 -4.37 -6.47 8.59
N TYR A 203 -4.93 -6.25 9.79
CA TYR A 203 -5.08 -7.23 10.86
C TYR A 203 -5.59 -8.60 10.38
N ALA A 204 -6.49 -8.62 9.39
CA ALA A 204 -7.04 -9.83 8.80
C ALA A 204 -5.98 -10.72 8.13
N VAL A 205 -4.88 -10.15 7.65
CA VAL A 205 -3.75 -10.90 7.07
C VAL A 205 -3.13 -11.82 8.12
N LEU A 206 -2.93 -11.32 9.34
CA LEU A 206 -2.38 -12.10 10.44
C LEU A 206 -3.39 -13.11 10.97
N LEU A 207 -4.69 -12.79 10.97
CA LEU A 207 -5.75 -13.76 11.25
C LEU A 207 -5.74 -14.92 10.25
N ALA A 208 -5.64 -14.63 8.95
CA ALA A 208 -5.52 -15.65 7.92
C ALA A 208 -4.30 -16.52 8.21
N ALA A 209 -3.17 -15.89 8.57
CA ALA A 209 -1.92 -16.60 8.78
C ALA A 209 -1.98 -17.58 9.96
N VAL A 210 -2.75 -17.26 11.00
CA VAL A 210 -2.99 -18.16 12.12
C VAL A 210 -3.93 -19.30 11.75
N LEU A 211 -5.01 -19.00 11.02
CA LEU A 211 -6.02 -20.00 10.68
C LEU A 211 -5.48 -21.08 9.74
N VAL A 212 -4.58 -20.73 8.82
CA VAL A 212 -4.02 -21.70 7.87
C VAL A 212 -2.97 -22.64 8.49
N THR A 213 -2.35 -22.27 9.62
CA THR A 213 -1.38 -23.14 10.31
C THR A 213 -2.02 -24.08 11.32
N ARG A 214 -3.20 -23.72 11.85
CA ARG A 214 -3.87 -24.53 12.86
C ARG A 214 -4.67 -25.66 12.21
N ARG A 215 -4.58 -26.84 12.82
CA ARG A 215 -5.52 -27.94 12.56
C ARG A 215 -6.67 -27.79 13.55
N HIS A 216 -7.89 -27.76 13.03
CA HIS A 216 -9.09 -27.65 13.84
C HIS A 216 -9.92 -28.92 13.66
N GLU A 217 -10.02 -29.71 14.72
CA GLU A 217 -10.87 -30.91 14.77
C GLU A 217 -12.36 -30.52 14.95
N ASP A 218 -12.63 -29.35 15.53
CA ASP A 218 -13.95 -28.75 15.70
C ASP A 218 -13.95 -27.30 15.17
N LEU A 219 -15.04 -26.90 14.50
CA LEU A 219 -15.28 -25.55 13.99
C LEU A 219 -15.54 -24.52 15.09
N ARG A 220 -16.00 -24.94 16.28
CA ARG A 220 -16.37 -24.00 17.36
C ARG A 220 -15.18 -23.25 17.93
N ALA A 221 -14.04 -23.93 18.09
CA ALA A 221 -12.81 -23.33 18.62
C ALA A 221 -12.26 -22.21 17.71
N PRO A 222 -11.99 -22.43 16.40
CA PRO A 222 -11.57 -21.36 15.49
C PRO A 222 -12.63 -20.27 15.36
N ALA A 223 -13.91 -20.61 15.29
CA ALA A 223 -14.98 -19.62 15.20
C ALA A 223 -14.99 -18.70 16.44
N ARG A 224 -14.84 -19.24 17.65
CA ARG A 224 -14.77 -18.45 18.89
C ARG A 224 -13.53 -17.57 18.93
N TRP A 225 -12.37 -18.12 18.55
CA TRP A 225 -11.12 -17.36 18.50
C TRP A 225 -11.22 -16.21 17.50
N LEU A 226 -11.67 -16.52 16.28
CA LEU A 226 -11.87 -15.54 15.21
C LEU A 226 -12.89 -14.48 15.63
N PHE A 227 -14.01 -14.87 16.23
CA PHE A 227 -15.04 -13.95 16.71
C PHE A 227 -14.47 -12.92 17.68
N ARG A 228 -13.62 -13.33 18.64
CA ARG A 228 -13.01 -12.38 19.58
C ARG A 228 -12.05 -11.41 18.91
N HIS A 229 -11.24 -11.90 17.97
CA HIS A 229 -10.34 -11.04 17.19
C HIS A 229 -11.12 -10.06 16.30
N VAL A 230 -12.14 -10.54 15.59
CA VAL A 230 -13.05 -9.72 14.79
C VAL A 230 -13.82 -8.73 15.67
N SER A 231 -14.16 -9.08 16.91
CA SER A 231 -14.77 -8.14 17.87
C SER A 231 -13.83 -7.00 18.22
N VAL A 232 -12.54 -7.28 18.48
CA VAL A 232 -11.55 -6.22 18.74
C VAL A 232 -11.36 -5.34 17.51
N LEU A 233 -11.31 -5.92 16.31
CA LEU A 233 -11.30 -5.19 15.04
C LEU A 233 -12.53 -4.29 14.91
N GLY A 234 -13.73 -4.83 15.16
CA GLY A 234 -14.99 -4.09 15.14
C GLY A 234 -15.02 -2.94 16.15
N VAL A 235 -14.52 -3.15 17.37
CA VAL A 235 -14.38 -2.08 18.38
C VAL A 235 -13.41 -1.01 17.90
N GLY A 236 -12.25 -1.37 17.35
CA GLY A 236 -11.28 -0.39 16.82
C GLY A 236 -11.84 0.44 15.67
N LEU A 237 -12.52 -0.19 14.70
CA LEU A 237 -13.21 0.51 13.62
C LEU A 237 -14.33 1.42 14.15
N GLY A 238 -15.13 0.91 15.11
CA GLY A 238 -16.20 1.66 15.77
C GLY A 238 -15.68 2.89 16.51
N LEU A 239 -14.56 2.76 17.23
CA LEU A 239 -13.91 3.89 17.90
C LEU A 239 -13.43 4.94 16.89
N ALA A 240 -12.79 4.55 15.79
CA ALA A 240 -12.39 5.48 14.74
C ALA A 240 -13.61 6.20 14.11
N TYR A 241 -14.70 5.48 13.90
CA TYR A 241 -15.95 6.06 13.42
C TYR A 241 -16.54 7.06 14.40
N VAL A 242 -16.59 6.72 15.70
CA VAL A 242 -17.07 7.63 16.76
C VAL A 242 -16.22 8.89 16.82
N VAL A 243 -14.89 8.77 16.82
CA VAL A 243 -13.97 9.93 16.79
C VAL A 243 -14.27 10.82 15.58
N THR A 244 -14.46 10.22 14.41
CA THR A 244 -14.79 10.96 13.19
C THR A 244 -16.13 11.68 13.31
N ARG A 245 -17.18 10.99 13.77
CA ARG A 245 -18.52 11.59 13.94
C ARG A 245 -18.54 12.69 14.98
N VAL A 246 -17.84 12.51 16.11
CA VAL A 246 -17.69 13.55 17.14
C VAL A 246 -16.97 14.76 16.56
N SER A 247 -15.90 14.56 15.79
CA SER A 247 -15.18 15.67 15.16
C SER A 247 -16.07 16.50 14.22
N PHE A 248 -17.03 15.88 13.54
CA PHE A 248 -18.02 16.59 12.74
C PHE A 248 -19.08 17.30 13.59
N ALA A 249 -19.58 16.62 14.62
CA ALA A 249 -20.62 17.16 15.50
C ALA A 249 -20.15 18.40 16.26
N VAL A 250 -18.88 18.46 16.67
CA VAL A 250 -18.28 19.62 17.35
C VAL A 250 -17.78 20.70 16.38
N GLY A 251 -17.99 20.53 15.06
CA GLY A 251 -17.57 21.50 14.04
C GLY A 251 -16.07 21.55 13.77
N MET A 252 -15.29 20.56 14.21
CA MET A 252 -13.85 20.50 13.95
C MET A 252 -13.56 20.30 12.45
N PHE A 253 -14.37 19.48 11.77
CA PHE A 253 -14.27 19.25 10.32
C PHE A 253 -15.65 19.24 9.66
N THR A 254 -15.71 19.67 8.41
CA THR A 254 -16.92 19.57 7.58
C THR A 254 -16.91 18.23 6.83
N PRO A 255 -17.96 17.40 6.91
CA PRO A 255 -17.99 16.10 6.24
C PRO A 255 -17.83 16.20 4.71
N SER A 256 -16.94 15.39 4.14
CA SER A 256 -16.77 15.27 2.69
C SER A 256 -17.88 14.40 2.08
N PRO A 257 -18.36 14.70 0.85
CA PRO A 257 -19.24 13.79 0.10
C PRO A 257 -18.64 12.39 -0.10
N ARG A 258 -17.31 12.26 -0.08
CA ARG A 258 -16.60 10.97 -0.17
C ARG A 258 -16.85 10.04 1.03
N MET A 259 -17.45 10.55 2.10
CA MET A 259 -17.85 9.74 3.27
C MET A 259 -19.24 9.11 3.12
N ALA A 260 -19.88 9.22 1.95
CA ALA A 260 -21.15 8.55 1.70
C ALA A 260 -21.02 7.04 1.88
N LEU A 261 -21.99 6.45 2.57
CA LEU A 261 -22.12 5.00 2.71
C LEU A 261 -22.80 4.40 1.48
N GLU A 262 -22.43 3.17 1.14
CA GLU A 262 -23.04 2.41 0.05
C GLU A 262 -24.53 2.16 0.32
N ARG A 263 -25.35 2.33 -0.72
CA ARG A 263 -26.81 2.09 -0.66
C ARG A 263 -27.23 0.88 -1.49
N HIS A 264 -26.40 0.46 -2.45
CA HIS A 264 -26.70 -0.61 -3.41
C HIS A 264 -25.75 -1.78 -3.18
N LEU A 265 -26.03 -2.58 -2.13
CA LEU A 265 -25.14 -3.65 -1.68
C LEU A 265 -24.95 -4.77 -2.71
N LEU A 266 -25.99 -5.13 -3.47
CA LEU A 266 -25.89 -6.15 -4.51
C LEU A 266 -25.00 -5.71 -5.66
N ASP A 267 -25.20 -4.50 -6.18
CA ASP A 267 -24.35 -3.92 -7.23
C ASP A 267 -22.92 -3.77 -6.75
N LYS A 268 -22.72 -3.40 -5.48
CA LYS A 268 -21.39 -3.33 -4.86
C LYS A 268 -20.72 -4.69 -4.77
N ALA A 269 -21.47 -5.75 -4.44
CA ALA A 269 -20.96 -7.11 -4.41
C ALA A 269 -20.58 -7.60 -5.80
N ALA A 270 -21.39 -7.32 -6.82
CA ALA A 270 -21.07 -7.63 -8.21
C ALA A 270 -19.82 -6.88 -8.69
N TRP A 271 -19.73 -5.58 -8.39
CA TRP A 271 -18.53 -4.77 -8.64
C TRP A 271 -17.30 -5.32 -7.91
N PHE A 272 -17.45 -5.73 -6.65
CA PHE A 272 -16.36 -6.33 -5.89
C PHE A 272 -15.83 -7.60 -6.58
N VAL A 273 -16.72 -8.53 -6.95
CA VAL A 273 -16.33 -9.80 -7.57
C VAL A 273 -15.70 -9.59 -8.96
N THR A 274 -16.20 -8.62 -9.73
CA THR A 274 -15.75 -8.41 -11.12
C THR A 274 -14.56 -7.46 -11.25
N GLN A 275 -14.47 -6.46 -10.38
CA GLN A 275 -13.47 -5.39 -10.49
C GLN A 275 -12.39 -5.46 -9.42
N VAL A 276 -12.72 -5.87 -8.20
CA VAL A 276 -11.79 -5.81 -7.05
C VAL A 276 -11.07 -7.14 -6.85
N LEU A 277 -11.82 -8.23 -6.73
CA LEU A 277 -11.29 -9.54 -6.38
C LEU A 277 -10.23 -10.04 -7.37
N PRO A 278 -10.39 -9.90 -8.71
CA PRO A 278 -9.36 -10.32 -9.66
C PRO A 278 -8.02 -9.61 -9.43
N LYS A 279 -8.04 -8.34 -9.01
CA LYS A 279 -6.82 -7.56 -8.75
C LYS A 279 -6.07 -8.04 -7.51
N ALA A 280 -6.80 -8.50 -6.50
CA ALA A 280 -6.19 -9.15 -5.34
C ALA A 280 -5.65 -10.55 -5.68
N LEU A 281 -6.33 -11.30 -6.55
CA LEU A 281 -5.91 -12.64 -7.00
C LEU A 281 -4.70 -12.62 -7.93
N ALA A 282 -4.49 -11.51 -8.64
CA ALA A 282 -3.34 -11.32 -9.51
C ALA A 282 -2.00 -11.19 -8.75
N LEU A 283 -2.04 -11.08 -7.40
CA LEU A 283 -0.92 -11.05 -6.44
C LEU A 283 0.20 -10.05 -6.75
N THR A 284 0.96 -10.28 -7.82
CA THR A 284 2.08 -9.45 -8.29
C THR A 284 1.82 -8.75 -9.63
N ALA A 285 0.84 -9.20 -10.40
CA ALA A 285 0.53 -8.62 -11.71
C ALA A 285 -0.47 -7.47 -11.57
N ILE A 286 -0.26 -6.43 -12.35
CA ILE A 286 -1.11 -5.24 -12.37
C ILE A 286 -2.06 -5.23 -13.57
N ASP A 287 -3.26 -4.70 -13.33
CA ASP A 287 -4.29 -4.50 -14.35
C ASP A 287 -3.97 -3.29 -15.24
N ASP A 288 -4.67 -3.15 -16.37
CA ASP A 288 -4.58 -1.97 -17.24
C ASP A 288 -5.97 -1.35 -17.43
N THR A 289 -6.06 -0.02 -17.34
CA THR A 289 -7.33 0.72 -17.51
C THR A 289 -7.65 1.05 -18.97
N ASP A 290 -6.63 1.27 -19.80
CA ASP A 290 -6.78 1.74 -21.18
C ASP A 290 -6.62 0.63 -22.22
N ALA A 291 -5.98 -0.47 -21.84
CA ALA A 291 -5.70 -1.61 -22.71
C ALA A 291 -6.15 -2.93 -22.08
N ALA A 292 -5.95 -4.02 -22.83
CA ALA A 292 -6.04 -5.35 -22.24
C ALA A 292 -5.05 -5.44 -21.06
N PRO A 293 -5.42 -6.11 -19.96
CA PRO A 293 -4.52 -6.30 -18.82
C PRO A 293 -3.19 -6.88 -19.27
N ALA A 294 -2.10 -6.55 -18.55
CA ALA A 294 -0.79 -7.12 -18.83
C ALA A 294 -0.88 -8.65 -18.98
N TRP A 295 -0.12 -9.22 -19.92
CA TRP A 295 -0.24 -10.63 -20.31
C TRP A 295 -0.18 -11.61 -19.12
N GLY A 296 0.51 -11.26 -18.04
CA GLY A 296 0.61 -12.07 -16.82
C GLY A 296 -0.57 -11.94 -15.84
N TYR A 297 -1.48 -10.98 -16.01
CA TYR A 297 -2.56 -10.69 -15.06
C TYR A 297 -3.56 -11.85 -14.93
N TRP A 298 -4.26 -12.22 -15.99
CA TRP A 298 -5.21 -13.33 -15.96
C TRP A 298 -4.57 -14.70 -15.70
N PRO A 299 -3.39 -15.03 -16.26
CA PRO A 299 -2.66 -16.22 -15.86
C PRO A 299 -2.39 -16.27 -14.35
N MET A 300 -1.98 -15.16 -13.73
CA MET A 300 -1.72 -15.14 -12.30
C MET A 300 -2.99 -15.32 -11.47
N VAL A 301 -4.12 -14.72 -11.89
CA VAL A 301 -5.43 -14.99 -11.30
C VAL A 301 -5.76 -16.49 -11.38
N GLY A 302 -5.57 -17.11 -12.55
CA GLY A 302 -5.78 -18.53 -12.77
C GLY A 302 -4.88 -19.43 -11.91
N VAL A 303 -3.59 -19.08 -11.79
CA VAL A 303 -2.63 -19.78 -10.94
C VAL A 303 -3.04 -19.70 -9.48
N THR A 304 -3.39 -18.51 -8.99
CA THR A 304 -3.86 -18.31 -7.61
C THR A 304 -5.09 -19.16 -7.31
N LEU A 305 -6.11 -19.09 -8.17
CA LEU A 305 -7.32 -19.89 -8.02
C LEU A 305 -7.03 -21.40 -8.11
N GLY A 306 -6.20 -21.82 -9.06
CA GLY A 306 -5.81 -23.23 -9.23
C GLY A 306 -5.10 -23.79 -8.01
N VAL A 307 -4.13 -23.06 -7.44
CA VAL A 307 -3.44 -23.46 -6.20
C VAL A 307 -4.42 -23.59 -5.05
N LEU A 308 -5.35 -22.65 -4.89
CA LEU A 308 -6.32 -22.66 -3.80
C LEU A 308 -7.35 -23.79 -3.94
N LEU A 309 -7.88 -24.00 -5.14
CA LEU A 309 -8.79 -25.11 -5.44
C LEU A 309 -8.10 -26.46 -5.19
N LEU A 310 -6.88 -26.63 -5.69
CA LEU A 310 -6.11 -27.85 -5.46
C LEU A 310 -5.83 -28.06 -3.97
N THR A 311 -5.47 -27.00 -3.25
CA THR A 311 -5.27 -27.05 -1.79
C THR A 311 -6.54 -27.48 -1.07
N LEU A 312 -7.70 -26.93 -1.43
CA LEU A 312 -8.99 -27.30 -0.83
C LEU A 312 -9.34 -28.77 -1.07
N VAL A 313 -9.14 -29.27 -2.29
CA VAL A 313 -9.36 -30.69 -2.63
C VAL A 313 -8.43 -31.59 -1.82
N VAL A 314 -7.16 -31.22 -1.76
CA VAL A 314 -6.11 -32.00 -1.11
C VAL A 314 -6.28 -32.01 0.40
N GLU A 315 -6.48 -30.86 1.03
CA GLU A 315 -6.74 -30.77 2.47
C GLU A 315 -8.09 -31.37 2.83
N GLY A 316 -9.09 -31.30 1.96
CA GLY A 316 -10.38 -31.95 2.18
C GLY A 316 -10.31 -33.46 2.21
N ARG A 317 -9.45 -34.07 1.38
CA ARG A 317 -9.16 -35.51 1.47
C ARG A 317 -8.45 -35.89 2.77
N ARG A 318 -7.62 -34.99 3.32
CA ARG A 318 -6.83 -35.23 4.55
C ARG A 318 -7.59 -34.97 5.85
N THR A 319 -8.39 -33.91 5.89
CA THR A 319 -9.02 -33.37 7.11
C THR A 319 -10.54 -33.50 7.09
N GLY A 320 -11.11 -34.03 6.01
CA GLY A 320 -12.55 -34.16 5.83
C GLY A 320 -13.25 -32.82 5.62
N ARG A 321 -14.59 -32.85 5.70
CA ARG A 321 -15.45 -31.68 5.42
C ARG A 321 -15.21 -30.51 6.39
N ALA A 322 -14.84 -30.79 7.63
CA ALA A 322 -14.61 -29.76 8.65
C ALA A 322 -13.39 -28.87 8.33
N GLY A 323 -12.30 -29.46 7.82
CA GLY A 323 -11.12 -28.67 7.44
C GLY A 323 -11.37 -27.81 6.20
N VAL A 324 -12.09 -28.35 5.19
CA VAL A 324 -12.52 -27.56 4.01
C VAL A 324 -13.42 -26.42 4.44
N ALA A 325 -14.42 -26.69 5.29
CA ALA A 325 -15.33 -25.66 5.79
C ALA A 325 -14.56 -24.58 6.55
N THR A 326 -13.57 -24.94 7.37
CA THR A 326 -12.72 -23.98 8.07
C THR A 326 -11.96 -23.09 7.10
N TRP A 327 -11.32 -23.66 6.07
CA TRP A 327 -10.58 -22.91 5.05
C TRP A 327 -11.48 -21.96 4.27
N LEU A 328 -12.63 -22.44 3.81
CA LEU A 328 -13.59 -21.63 3.05
C LEU A 328 -14.18 -20.51 3.91
N LEU A 329 -14.61 -20.82 5.14
CA LEU A 329 -15.14 -19.81 6.08
C LEU A 329 -14.08 -18.76 6.41
N ALA A 330 -12.83 -19.18 6.61
CA ALA A 330 -11.73 -18.25 6.86
C ALA A 330 -11.45 -17.38 5.62
N LEU A 331 -11.35 -17.97 4.43
CA LEU A 331 -11.05 -17.25 3.19
C LEU A 331 -12.15 -16.24 2.85
N VAL A 332 -13.42 -16.67 2.85
CA VAL A 332 -14.57 -15.81 2.53
C VAL A 332 -14.79 -14.77 3.63
N GLY A 333 -14.79 -15.19 4.89
CA GLY A 333 -15.00 -14.30 6.02
C GLY A 333 -13.91 -13.24 6.13
N LEU A 334 -12.64 -13.62 6.03
CA LEU A 334 -11.53 -12.66 6.08
C LEU A 334 -11.41 -11.81 4.82
N THR A 335 -11.90 -12.28 3.66
CA THR A 335 -12.06 -11.42 2.47
C THR A 335 -13.02 -10.27 2.77
N GLY A 336 -14.19 -10.58 3.35
CA GLY A 336 -15.15 -9.55 3.78
C GLY A 336 -14.58 -8.59 4.82
N VAL A 337 -13.85 -9.12 5.82
CA VAL A 337 -13.20 -8.28 6.85
C VAL A 337 -12.10 -7.41 6.24
N ALA A 338 -11.22 -7.97 5.41
CA ALA A 338 -10.09 -7.24 4.82
C ALA A 338 -10.50 -6.10 3.90
N TYR A 339 -11.70 -6.18 3.30
CA TYR A 339 -12.23 -5.16 2.41
C TYR A 339 -13.44 -4.40 2.98
N CYS A 340 -13.71 -4.54 4.29
CA CYS A 340 -14.95 -4.04 4.90
C CYS A 340 -15.12 -2.52 4.77
N ALA A 341 -14.05 -1.75 4.96
CA ALA A 341 -14.10 -0.29 4.85
C ALA A 341 -14.52 0.17 3.44
N SER A 342 -13.98 -0.48 2.41
CA SER A 342 -14.28 -0.16 1.00
C SER A 342 -15.63 -0.70 0.54
N LEU A 343 -16.12 -1.81 1.13
CA LEU A 343 -17.49 -2.29 0.89
C LEU A 343 -18.54 -1.35 1.48
N LEU A 344 -18.27 -0.76 2.65
CA LEU A 344 -19.17 0.17 3.31
C LEU A 344 -19.17 1.57 2.66
N ALA A 345 -18.05 2.00 2.09
CA ALA A 345 -17.94 3.27 1.38
C ALA A 345 -18.69 3.22 0.04
N GLY A 346 -19.37 4.30 -0.35
CA GLY A 346 -20.07 4.41 -1.65
C GLY A 346 -19.13 4.51 -2.85
N GLU A 347 -17.82 4.68 -2.63
CA GLU A 347 -16.81 4.82 -3.68
C GLU A 347 -16.59 3.50 -4.43
N ARG A 348 -16.66 3.52 -5.77
CA ARG A 348 -16.40 2.36 -6.66
C ARG A 348 -15.08 2.55 -7.40
N TRP A 349 -13.99 2.65 -6.66
CA TRP A 349 -12.66 2.95 -7.19
C TRP A 349 -11.63 1.90 -6.72
N PRO A 350 -11.30 0.88 -7.55
CA PRO A 350 -10.54 -0.30 -7.12
C PRO A 350 -9.02 -0.04 -7.08
N THR A 351 -8.58 1.03 -6.43
CA THR A 351 -7.16 1.40 -6.31
C THR A 351 -6.37 0.41 -5.48
N TYR A 352 -5.16 0.06 -5.92
CA TYR A 352 -4.27 -0.87 -5.24
C TYR A 352 -3.91 -0.41 -3.83
N ARG A 353 -3.79 0.89 -3.55
CA ARG A 353 -3.60 1.39 -2.16
C ARG A 353 -4.72 0.97 -1.20
N THR A 354 -5.92 0.67 -1.70
CA THR A 354 -7.04 0.16 -0.87
C THR A 354 -7.12 -1.37 -0.81
N LEU A 355 -6.32 -2.08 -1.61
CA LEU A 355 -6.34 -3.55 -1.72
C LEU A 355 -5.33 -4.24 -0.79
N PHE A 356 -4.49 -3.49 -0.06
CA PHE A 356 -3.36 -4.05 0.67
C PHE A 356 -3.76 -5.21 1.60
N ALA A 357 -4.79 -5.01 2.43
CA ALA A 357 -5.29 -6.04 3.34
C ALA A 357 -5.87 -7.25 2.60
N LEU A 358 -6.65 -7.01 1.53
CA LEU A 358 -7.28 -8.06 0.74
C LEU A 358 -6.22 -8.91 0.03
N ALA A 359 -5.31 -8.28 -0.72
CA ALA A 359 -4.20 -8.97 -1.37
C ALA A 359 -3.33 -9.73 -0.36
N GLY A 360 -3.09 -9.16 0.83
CA GLY A 360 -2.38 -9.85 1.91
C GLY A 360 -3.07 -11.13 2.39
N VAL A 361 -4.40 -11.11 2.58
CA VAL A 361 -5.17 -12.31 2.96
C VAL A 361 -5.03 -13.39 1.88
N TRP A 362 -5.25 -13.05 0.61
CA TRP A 362 -5.12 -14.02 -0.48
C TRP A 362 -3.69 -14.54 -0.64
N SER A 363 -2.69 -13.70 -0.40
CA SER A 363 -1.27 -14.11 -0.39
C SER A 363 -0.99 -15.15 0.69
N VAL A 364 -1.53 -14.98 1.90
CA VAL A 364 -1.38 -15.96 2.99
C VAL A 364 -1.94 -17.33 2.58
N PHE A 365 -3.16 -17.35 2.03
CA PHE A 365 -3.80 -18.59 1.60
C PHE A 365 -3.04 -19.24 0.45
N PHE A 366 -2.55 -18.45 -0.51
CA PHE A 366 -1.71 -18.94 -1.61
C PHE A 366 -0.42 -19.58 -1.09
N PHE A 367 0.33 -18.88 -0.23
CA PHE A 367 1.59 -19.39 0.34
C PHE A 367 1.36 -20.65 1.17
N ALA A 368 0.33 -20.66 2.02
CA ALA A 368 -0.03 -21.84 2.79
C ALA A 368 -0.46 -23.01 1.88
N GLY A 369 -1.17 -22.73 0.79
CA GLY A 369 -1.55 -23.72 -0.21
C GLY A 369 -0.35 -24.38 -0.87
N VAL A 370 0.59 -23.59 -1.40
CA VAL A 370 1.83 -24.12 -1.99
C VAL A 370 2.61 -24.99 -0.99
N VAL A 371 2.72 -24.57 0.28
CA VAL A 371 3.38 -25.37 1.32
C VAL A 371 2.65 -26.68 1.57
N LYS A 372 1.32 -26.67 1.75
CA LYS A 372 0.51 -27.86 2.03
C LYS A 372 0.51 -28.86 0.87
N LEU A 373 0.52 -28.36 -0.37
CA LEU A 373 0.71 -29.18 -1.57
C LEU A 373 2.10 -29.82 -1.59
N GLY A 374 3.16 -29.07 -1.26
CA GLY A 374 4.51 -29.61 -1.12
C GLY A 374 4.62 -30.70 -0.04
N GLU A 375 3.82 -30.64 1.03
CA GLU A 375 3.77 -31.68 2.06
C GLU A 375 3.19 -33.03 1.59
N HIS A 376 2.69 -33.15 0.34
CA HIS A 376 2.34 -34.45 -0.25
C HIS A 376 3.55 -35.29 -0.67
N TRP A 377 4.70 -34.67 -0.92
CA TRP A 377 5.91 -35.37 -1.32
C TRP A 377 7.01 -35.15 -0.27
N PRO A 378 7.08 -35.94 0.81
CA PRO A 378 7.89 -35.62 1.99
C PRO A 378 9.38 -35.40 1.71
N ARG A 379 9.93 -36.13 0.72
CA ARG A 379 11.37 -36.07 0.38
C ARG A 379 11.77 -34.77 -0.34
N HIS A 380 10.95 -34.29 -1.28
CA HIS A 380 11.32 -33.20 -2.19
C HIS A 380 10.34 -32.03 -2.17
N GLY A 381 9.07 -32.27 -1.87
CA GLY A 381 8.00 -31.29 -1.97
C GLY A 381 8.17 -30.05 -1.09
N PRO A 382 8.68 -30.13 0.16
CA PRO A 382 8.99 -28.91 0.92
C PRO A 382 10.07 -28.03 0.28
N ARG A 383 11.06 -28.64 -0.41
CA ARG A 383 12.10 -27.90 -1.13
C ARG A 383 11.53 -27.26 -2.39
N VAL A 384 10.71 -28.00 -3.13
CA VAL A 384 10.01 -27.50 -4.34
C VAL A 384 9.08 -26.34 -3.97
N ALA A 385 8.26 -26.49 -2.92
CA ALA A 385 7.39 -25.41 -2.44
C ALA A 385 8.19 -24.17 -2.04
N GLY A 386 9.30 -24.35 -1.31
CA GLY A 386 10.22 -23.26 -0.98
C GLY A 386 10.81 -22.59 -2.23
N ALA A 387 11.22 -23.37 -3.23
CA ALA A 387 11.77 -22.85 -4.48
C ALA A 387 10.72 -22.09 -5.32
N VAL A 388 9.50 -22.60 -5.42
CA VAL A 388 8.39 -21.93 -6.13
C VAL A 388 8.06 -20.59 -5.45
N LEU A 389 7.95 -20.58 -4.12
CA LEU A 389 7.70 -19.33 -3.37
C LEU A 389 8.88 -18.35 -3.46
N ALA A 390 10.12 -18.86 -3.46
CA ALA A 390 11.31 -18.02 -3.63
C ALA A 390 11.37 -17.41 -5.03
N LEU A 391 11.02 -18.18 -6.07
CA LEU A 391 10.91 -17.69 -7.44
C LEU A 391 9.82 -16.62 -7.54
N LEU A 392 8.64 -16.84 -6.94
CA LEU A 392 7.59 -15.83 -6.88
C LEU A 392 8.09 -14.54 -6.24
N VAL A 393 8.73 -14.61 -5.08
CA VAL A 393 9.29 -13.43 -4.39
C VAL A 393 10.35 -12.73 -5.25
N ALA A 394 11.23 -13.48 -5.91
CA ALA A 394 12.26 -12.91 -6.78
C ALA A 394 11.65 -12.19 -8.00
N VAL A 395 10.68 -12.83 -8.68
CA VAL A 395 9.94 -12.23 -9.80
C VAL A 395 9.17 -11.00 -9.33
N SER A 396 8.50 -11.05 -8.20
CA SER A 396 7.80 -9.90 -7.62
C SER A 396 8.73 -8.77 -7.25
N GLY A 397 9.93 -9.06 -6.75
CA GLY A 397 10.94 -8.04 -6.47
C GLY A 397 11.42 -7.35 -7.74
N LEU A 398 11.66 -8.12 -8.81
CA LEU A 398 12.05 -7.57 -10.12
C LEU A 398 10.92 -6.72 -10.72
N LEU A 399 9.70 -7.25 -10.73
CA LEU A 399 8.52 -6.53 -11.23
C LEU A 399 8.27 -5.26 -10.42
N ALA A 400 8.31 -5.33 -9.09
CA ALA A 400 8.13 -4.15 -8.24
C ALA A 400 9.18 -3.08 -8.50
N HIS A 401 10.45 -3.47 -8.71
CA HIS A 401 11.51 -2.53 -9.07
C HIS A 401 11.25 -1.87 -10.43
N GLN A 402 10.96 -2.67 -11.46
CA GLN A 402 10.69 -2.19 -12.82
C GLN A 402 9.45 -1.29 -12.86
N GLN A 403 8.34 -1.74 -12.29
CA GLN A 403 7.08 -1.00 -12.21
C GLN A 403 7.24 0.32 -11.46
N SER A 404 8.01 0.33 -10.36
CA SER A 404 8.30 1.57 -9.64
C SER A 404 9.01 2.60 -10.52
N LEU A 405 9.98 2.17 -11.34
CA LEU A 405 10.70 3.07 -12.24
C LEU A 405 9.84 3.51 -13.43
N GLU A 406 9.29 2.54 -14.15
CA GLU A 406 8.61 2.74 -15.43
C GLU A 406 7.21 3.37 -15.29
N LEU A 407 6.52 3.09 -14.18
CA LEU A 407 5.14 3.51 -13.97
C LEU A 407 5.01 4.65 -12.95
N PHE A 408 6.06 4.97 -12.17
CA PHE A 408 6.05 6.14 -11.28
C PHE A 408 7.20 7.09 -11.60
N ALA A 409 8.44 6.68 -11.34
CA ALA A 409 9.53 7.65 -11.26
C ALA A 409 9.87 8.32 -12.60
N TRP A 410 10.05 7.56 -13.68
CA TRP A 410 10.42 8.13 -14.98
C TRP A 410 9.31 8.97 -15.62
N PRO A 411 8.03 8.55 -15.62
CA PRO A 411 6.95 9.40 -16.11
C PRO A 411 6.89 10.75 -15.37
N GLN A 412 6.97 10.73 -14.04
CA GLN A 412 6.91 11.96 -13.24
C GLN A 412 8.13 12.87 -13.43
N LEU A 413 9.32 12.31 -13.65
CA LEU A 413 10.50 13.09 -14.00
C LEU A 413 10.36 13.79 -15.35
N ARG A 414 9.75 13.14 -16.35
CA ARG A 414 9.50 13.75 -17.65
C ARG A 414 8.49 14.90 -17.55
N GLU A 415 7.43 14.72 -16.75
CA GLU A 415 6.48 15.81 -16.47
C GLU A 415 7.18 17.02 -15.84
N LEU A 416 8.02 16.77 -14.83
CA LEU A 416 8.79 17.82 -14.16
C LEU A 416 9.78 18.51 -15.11
N GLU A 417 10.46 17.76 -15.97
CA GLU A 417 11.46 18.32 -16.89
C GLU A 417 10.82 19.23 -17.95
N LEU A 418 9.69 18.84 -18.54
CA LEU A 418 8.94 19.71 -19.46
C LEU A 418 8.52 21.03 -18.80
N MET A 419 8.11 20.96 -17.53
CA MET A 419 7.74 22.14 -16.76
C MET A 419 8.93 23.03 -16.41
N ARG A 420 10.08 22.44 -16.10
CA ARG A 420 11.34 23.17 -15.89
C ARG A 420 11.81 23.88 -17.13
N GLN A 421 11.71 23.23 -18.30
CA GLN A 421 11.98 23.89 -19.58
C GLN A 421 11.06 25.10 -19.74
N GLY A 422 9.75 24.94 -19.43
CA GLY A 422 8.76 26.02 -19.47
C GLY A 422 9.16 27.21 -18.58
N ALA A 423 9.54 26.91 -17.34
CA ALA A 423 9.99 27.90 -16.37
C ALA A 423 11.31 28.58 -16.78
N ALA A 424 12.20 27.87 -17.50
CA ALA A 424 13.46 28.42 -17.98
C ALA A 424 13.28 29.52 -19.04
N ALA A 425 12.13 29.56 -19.72
CA ALA A 425 11.78 30.62 -20.67
C ALA A 425 11.30 31.92 -20.00
N LEU A 426 11.11 31.93 -18.67
CA LEU A 426 10.71 33.13 -17.94
C LEU A 426 11.86 34.16 -17.89
N ILE A 427 11.49 35.42 -18.10
CA ILE A 427 12.38 36.58 -17.96
C ILE A 427 11.87 37.39 -16.76
N PRO A 428 12.61 37.46 -15.63
CA PRO A 428 12.13 38.08 -14.37
C PRO A 428 11.65 39.52 -14.51
N GLU A 429 12.23 40.29 -15.43
CA GLU A 429 11.90 41.70 -15.67
C GLU A 429 10.57 41.87 -16.43
N ARG A 430 10.03 40.80 -17.00
CA ARG A 430 8.76 40.79 -17.74
C ARG A 430 7.67 40.09 -16.93
N THR A 431 6.42 40.31 -17.32
CA THR A 431 5.27 39.55 -16.80
C THR A 431 4.67 38.70 -17.92
N PRO A 432 5.35 37.62 -18.36
CA PRO A 432 4.88 36.79 -19.46
C PRO A 432 3.58 36.07 -19.08
N ARG A 433 2.80 35.77 -20.10
CA ARG A 433 1.62 34.90 -20.05
C ARG A 433 2.06 33.49 -20.37
N VAL A 434 1.99 32.62 -19.37
CA VAL A 434 2.30 31.21 -19.48
C VAL A 434 1.00 30.45 -19.65
N PHE A 435 0.92 29.65 -20.70
CA PHE A 435 -0.14 28.67 -20.86
C PHE A 435 0.43 27.26 -20.80
N VAL A 436 -0.14 26.43 -19.93
CA VAL A 436 0.14 24.99 -19.91
C VAL A 436 -1.00 24.25 -20.60
N LEU A 437 -0.71 23.64 -21.74
CA LEU A 437 -1.64 22.74 -22.39
C LEU A 437 -1.57 21.39 -21.70
N THR A 438 -2.60 21.07 -20.91
CA THR A 438 -2.64 19.87 -20.07
C THR A 438 -2.66 18.61 -20.93
N ALA A 439 -2.02 17.56 -20.43
CA ALA A 439 -2.01 16.25 -21.05
C ALA A 439 -3.28 15.48 -20.69
N ARG A 440 -3.67 14.50 -21.49
CA ARG A 440 -4.69 13.51 -21.09
C ARG A 440 -4.01 12.32 -20.44
N GLN A 441 -4.76 11.50 -19.71
CA GLN A 441 -4.25 10.23 -19.20
C GLN A 441 -3.71 9.32 -20.33
N THR A 442 -4.28 9.42 -21.54
CA THR A 442 -3.82 8.70 -22.74
C THR A 442 -2.51 9.22 -23.34
N ASP A 443 -2.02 10.38 -22.88
CA ASP A 443 -0.74 10.95 -23.30
C ASP A 443 0.41 10.51 -22.36
N SER A 444 0.15 9.54 -21.48
CA SER A 444 1.15 8.99 -20.57
C SER A 444 2.39 8.49 -21.32
N SER A 445 3.54 8.70 -20.69
CA SER A 445 4.83 8.20 -21.17
C SER A 445 5.18 6.82 -20.60
N ALA A 446 4.32 6.29 -19.73
CA ALA A 446 4.44 4.96 -19.14
C ALA A 446 3.92 3.88 -20.10
N PRO A 447 4.50 2.66 -20.11
CA PRO A 447 4.06 1.57 -20.97
C PRO A 447 2.71 0.96 -20.58
N GLN A 448 2.25 1.19 -19.35
CA GLN A 448 1.01 0.67 -18.79
C GLN A 448 0.39 1.72 -17.89
N ARG A 449 -0.95 1.76 -17.81
CA ARG A 449 -1.66 2.67 -16.90
C ARG A 449 -2.72 1.95 -16.08
N TYR A 450 -2.77 2.26 -14.80
CA TYR A 450 -3.84 1.84 -13.92
C TYR A 450 -4.34 2.99 -13.04
N LEU A 451 -5.58 3.43 -13.31
CA LEU A 451 -6.26 4.52 -12.61
C LEU A 451 -5.37 5.75 -12.38
N ASP A 452 -5.39 6.31 -11.17
CA ASP A 452 -4.61 7.45 -10.70
C ASP A 452 -3.29 7.04 -10.02
N GLU A 453 -2.89 5.76 -10.12
CA GLU A 453 -1.74 5.20 -9.39
C GLU A 453 -0.56 4.88 -10.30
N PHE A 454 -0.70 3.88 -11.18
CA PHE A 454 0.39 3.39 -12.01
C PHE A 454 0.33 4.05 -13.38
N GLY A 455 1.44 4.61 -13.84
CA GLY A 455 1.54 5.26 -15.15
C GLY A 455 0.65 6.49 -15.29
N SER A 456 0.13 7.02 -14.18
CA SER A 456 -0.76 8.18 -14.17
C SER A 456 -0.03 9.42 -14.66
N VAL A 457 -0.72 10.23 -15.46
CA VAL A 457 -0.31 11.60 -15.78
C VAL A 457 -0.78 12.51 -14.65
N SER A 458 0.13 13.28 -14.05
CA SER A 458 -0.22 14.19 -12.94
C SER A 458 -0.83 15.49 -13.46
N VAL A 459 -0.29 16.03 -14.55
CA VAL A 459 -0.75 17.29 -15.18
C VAL A 459 -2.02 17.14 -16.02
N ASP A 460 -2.78 16.05 -15.84
CA ASP A 460 -4.11 15.89 -16.43
C ASP A 460 -5.16 16.81 -15.81
N THR A 461 -4.80 17.44 -14.70
CA THR A 461 -5.63 18.39 -13.96
C THR A 461 -4.91 19.73 -13.85
N GLU A 462 -5.67 20.81 -14.06
CA GLU A 462 -5.15 22.18 -14.14
C GLU A 462 -4.46 22.64 -12.84
N TRP A 463 -4.99 22.21 -11.69
CA TRP A 463 -4.41 22.57 -10.40
C TRP A 463 -3.02 21.94 -10.22
N VAL A 464 -2.76 20.71 -10.68
CA VAL A 464 -1.42 20.13 -10.65
C VAL A 464 -0.49 20.89 -11.57
N ALA A 465 -0.93 21.21 -12.79
CA ALA A 465 -0.13 21.97 -13.76
C ALA A 465 0.31 23.32 -13.17
N LYS A 466 -0.59 24.01 -12.48
CA LYS A 466 -0.31 25.27 -11.77
C LYS A 466 0.76 25.09 -10.69
N GLU A 467 0.59 24.12 -9.81
CA GLU A 467 1.50 23.89 -8.69
C GLU A 467 2.88 23.42 -9.14
N LEU A 468 2.93 22.56 -10.16
CA LEU A 468 4.16 22.05 -10.76
C LEU A 468 4.95 23.15 -11.47
N PHE A 469 4.27 24.02 -12.24
CA PHE A 469 4.92 25.15 -12.88
C PHE A 469 5.41 26.18 -11.85
N ALA A 470 4.58 26.51 -10.85
CA ALA A 470 4.96 27.42 -9.77
C ALA A 470 6.14 26.88 -8.94
N PHE A 471 6.21 25.57 -8.73
CA PHE A 471 7.38 24.93 -8.14
C PHE A 471 8.62 25.11 -9.02
N SER A 472 8.52 24.79 -10.31
CA SER A 472 9.64 24.88 -11.26
C SER A 472 10.18 26.30 -11.41
N ALA A 473 9.29 27.30 -11.43
CA ALA A 473 9.67 28.72 -11.46
C ALA A 473 10.41 29.15 -10.18
N ARG A 474 9.92 28.74 -9.00
CA ARG A 474 10.60 29.02 -7.72
C ARG A 474 11.97 28.35 -7.62
N GLU A 475 12.10 27.11 -8.08
CA GLU A 475 13.40 26.40 -8.11
C GLU A 475 14.42 27.14 -8.98
N ARG A 476 13.99 27.69 -10.13
CA ARG A 476 14.88 28.42 -11.04
C ARG A 476 15.26 29.82 -10.54
N PHE A 477 14.36 30.48 -9.84
CA PHE A 477 14.47 31.86 -9.39
C PHE A 477 14.14 32.00 -7.89
N PRO A 478 15.00 31.47 -6.99
CA PRO A 478 14.70 31.40 -5.55
C PRO A 478 14.56 32.78 -4.91
N ASP A 479 15.38 33.75 -5.32
CA ASP A 479 15.45 35.09 -4.71
C ASP A 479 14.65 36.16 -5.47
N ALA A 480 14.15 35.84 -6.67
CA ALA A 480 13.44 36.78 -7.51
C ALA A 480 11.93 36.57 -7.42
N ARG A 481 11.18 37.66 -7.20
CA ARG A 481 9.72 37.66 -7.36
C ARG A 481 9.37 37.66 -8.85
N VAL A 482 9.49 36.50 -9.49
CA VAL A 482 9.09 36.33 -10.90
C VAL A 482 7.57 36.47 -10.99
N ARG A 483 7.12 37.47 -11.75
CA ARG A 483 5.69 37.68 -12.02
C ARG A 483 5.36 37.04 -13.35
N TYR A 484 4.30 36.25 -13.39
CA TYR A 484 3.75 35.70 -14.62
C TYR A 484 2.23 35.58 -14.47
N ARG A 485 1.52 35.64 -15.60
CA ARG A 485 0.10 35.25 -15.65
C ARG A 485 0.06 33.79 -16.06
N PHE A 486 -0.62 32.97 -15.27
CA PHE A 486 -0.70 31.53 -15.51
C PHE A 486 -2.12 31.14 -15.88
N ASP A 487 -2.24 30.33 -16.91
CA ASP A 487 -3.46 29.62 -17.24
C ASP A 487 -3.12 28.21 -17.73
N ALA A 488 -4.04 27.28 -17.57
CA ALA A 488 -3.85 25.89 -17.98
C ALA A 488 -5.18 25.29 -18.43
N GLY A 489 -5.13 24.40 -19.41
CA GLY A 489 -6.32 23.70 -19.85
C GLY A 489 -6.04 22.72 -21.00
N PRO A 490 -7.03 21.90 -21.36
CA PRO A 490 -6.87 20.85 -22.37
C PRO A 490 -6.99 21.35 -23.82
N VAL A 491 -7.35 22.63 -24.00
CA VAL A 491 -7.57 23.26 -25.30
C VAL A 491 -6.52 24.34 -25.51
N LEU A 492 -5.84 24.30 -26.66
CA LEU A 492 -4.87 25.31 -27.03
C LEU A 492 -5.59 26.66 -27.26
N PRO A 493 -5.23 27.73 -26.55
CA PRO A 493 -5.82 29.05 -26.76
C PRO A 493 -5.28 29.69 -28.05
N GLN A 494 -5.89 30.80 -28.47
CA GLN A 494 -5.42 31.56 -29.63
C GLN A 494 -3.95 31.99 -29.45
N ALA A 495 -3.16 31.99 -30.53
CA ALA A 495 -1.70 32.19 -30.47
C ALA A 495 -1.24 33.49 -29.77
N ARG A 496 -2.09 34.53 -29.75
CA ARG A 496 -1.80 35.80 -29.06
C ARG A 496 -2.14 35.80 -27.56
N ALA A 497 -2.69 34.73 -27.01
CA ALA A 497 -3.13 34.65 -25.62
C ALA A 497 -2.01 34.29 -24.63
N TYR A 498 -0.89 33.75 -25.12
CA TYR A 498 0.27 33.33 -24.34
C TYR A 498 1.56 33.85 -24.97
N ASP A 499 2.61 33.95 -24.16
CA ASP A 499 3.98 34.24 -24.58
C ASP A 499 4.84 32.97 -24.51
N ILE A 500 4.53 32.09 -23.55
CA ILE A 500 5.19 30.79 -23.34
C ILE A 500 4.13 29.69 -23.33
N LEU A 501 4.28 28.69 -24.20
CA LEU A 501 3.44 27.49 -24.22
C LEU A 501 4.22 26.25 -23.77
N VAL A 502 3.75 25.62 -22.70
CA VAL A 502 4.23 24.30 -22.27
C VAL A 502 3.21 23.27 -22.74
N ASP A 503 3.52 22.54 -23.81
CA ASP A 503 2.65 21.48 -24.34
C ASP A 503 2.98 20.13 -23.67
N MET A 504 2.18 19.75 -22.67
CA MET A 504 2.38 18.51 -21.92
C MET A 504 1.97 17.27 -22.71
N ARG A 505 1.28 17.39 -23.84
CA ARG A 505 0.94 16.23 -24.69
C ARG A 505 2.16 15.61 -25.35
N GLN A 506 3.30 16.30 -25.30
CA GLN A 506 4.60 15.79 -25.74
C GLN A 506 5.14 14.65 -24.87
N LEU A 507 4.52 14.35 -23.72
CA LEU A 507 4.89 13.22 -22.87
C LEU A 507 4.92 11.88 -23.62
N ARG A 508 4.05 11.71 -24.63
CA ARG A 508 3.99 10.50 -25.45
C ARG A 508 5.16 10.37 -26.43
N THR A 509 5.85 11.45 -26.76
CA THR A 509 6.92 11.47 -27.76
C THR A 509 8.30 11.37 -27.11
N THR A 510 9.16 10.48 -27.60
CA THR A 510 10.56 10.35 -27.12
C THR A 510 11.45 11.53 -27.51
N THR A 511 11.04 12.33 -28.49
CA THR A 511 11.71 13.59 -28.87
C THR A 511 10.96 14.79 -28.30
N SER A 512 11.52 15.43 -27.29
CA SER A 512 11.03 16.73 -26.80
C SER A 512 11.15 17.78 -27.92
N ARG A 513 10.04 18.37 -28.34
CA ARG A 513 10.09 19.55 -29.22
C ARG A 513 10.47 20.76 -28.37
N PRO A 514 11.25 21.71 -28.92
CA PRO A 514 11.56 22.94 -28.21
C PRO A 514 10.26 23.68 -27.84
N ILE A 515 10.29 24.38 -26.71
CA ILE A 515 9.17 25.19 -26.23
C ILE A 515 8.77 26.20 -27.30
N GLN A 516 7.46 26.29 -27.53
CA GLN A 516 6.92 27.26 -28.44
C GLN A 516 6.83 28.62 -27.73
N LEU A 517 7.66 29.54 -28.19
CA LEU A 517 7.53 30.96 -27.88
C LEU A 517 6.59 31.57 -28.91
N ALA A 518 5.53 32.24 -28.45
CA ALA A 518 4.70 33.01 -29.36
C ALA A 518 5.55 34.16 -29.90
N ARG A 519 5.62 34.29 -31.24
CA ARG A 519 6.23 35.44 -31.90
C ARG A 519 5.29 36.63 -31.90
#